data_AF-A0A937KBC6-F1
#
_entry.id   AF-A0A937KBC6-F1
#
_cell.length_a   1.000
_cell.length_b   1.000
_cell.length_c   1.000
_cell.angle_alpha   90.00
_cell.angle_beta   90.00
_cell.angle_gamma   90.00
#
_symmetry.space_group_name_H-M   'P 1'
#
loop_
_entity.id
_entity.type
_entity.pdbx_description
1 polymer ?
#
loop_
_entity_poly.entity_id
_entity_poly.type
_entity_poly.pdbx_seq_one_letter_code
_entity_poly.pdbx_strand_id
1 'polypeptide(L)'
;MKRLKQGILWITILGSLLYSLALPVIWLDYQVNKDFIAKVFCINKDKPELKCNGKCYLAKKLKKAKKQQEDQTAELRQVSLALAVTALATFTFNTFAEEPLQHFGEVNNLYNFHFLSEIFHPPIV
;
A
#
# COMPACT_ATOMS: atom_id res chain seq x y z
N MET A 1 -4.85 20.28 -26.04
CA MET A 1 -4.26 19.70 -24.81
C MET A 1 -4.59 20.44 -23.51
N LYS A 2 -4.54 21.79 -23.42
CA LYS A 2 -4.83 22.52 -22.17
C LYS A 2 -6.26 22.32 -21.62
N ARG A 3 -7.27 22.34 -22.49
CA ARG A 3 -8.69 22.10 -22.15
C ARG A 3 -8.94 20.68 -21.62
N LEU A 4 -8.25 19.68 -22.17
CA LEU A 4 -8.33 18.28 -21.74
C LEU A 4 -7.75 18.11 -20.32
N LYS A 5 -6.58 18.73 -20.05
CA LYS A 5 -5.97 18.72 -18.71
C LYS A 5 -6.87 19.40 -17.67
N GLN A 6 -7.52 20.51 -18.04
CA GLN A 6 -8.50 21.17 -17.17
C GLN A 6 -9.72 20.27 -16.89
N GLY A 7 -10.24 19.56 -17.90
CA GLY A 7 -11.32 18.58 -17.70
C GLY A 7 -10.93 17.47 -16.73
N ILE A 8 -9.75 16.88 -16.89
CA ILE A 8 -9.23 15.84 -15.98
C ILE A 8 -9.10 16.38 -14.55
N LEU A 9 -8.60 17.61 -14.39
CA LEU A 9 -8.48 18.26 -13.07
C LEU A 9 -9.84 18.43 -12.39
N TRP A 10 -10.87 18.86 -13.11
CA TRP A 10 -12.21 19.01 -12.54
C TRP A 10 -12.84 17.67 -12.16
N ILE A 11 -12.62 16.62 -12.96
CA ILE A 11 -13.13 15.27 -12.69
C ILE A 11 -12.49 14.70 -11.42
N THR A 12 -11.17 14.87 -11.22
CA THR A 12 -10.51 14.38 -10.00
C THR A 12 -10.95 15.15 -8.76
N ILE A 13 -11.12 16.46 -8.86
CA ILE A 13 -11.64 17.29 -7.76
C ILE A 13 -13.09 16.90 -7.41
N LEU A 14 -13.94 16.69 -8.41
CA LEU A 14 -15.33 16.27 -8.17
C LEU A 14 -15.39 14.89 -7.52
N GLY A 15 -14.56 13.95 -7.96
CA GLY A 15 -14.48 12.60 -7.40
C GLY A 15 -14.05 12.61 -5.92
N SER A 16 -13.05 13.41 -5.55
CA SER A 16 -12.61 13.51 -4.15
C SER A 16 -13.67 14.16 -3.23
N LEU A 17 -14.42 15.14 -3.77
CA LEU A 17 -15.51 15.79 -3.04
C LEU A 17 -16.66 14.82 -2.77
N LEU A 18 -17.05 14.01 -3.77
CA LEU A 18 -18.08 12.98 -3.63
C LEU A 18 -17.68 11.92 -2.60
N TYR A 19 -16.42 11.50 -2.58
CA TYR A 19 -15.90 10.54 -1.58
C TYR A 19 -16.01 11.08 -0.14
N SER A 20 -15.85 12.40 0.04
CA SER A 20 -15.91 13.05 1.35
C SER A 20 -17.34 13.19 1.92
N LEU A 21 -18.37 12.99 1.09
CA LEU A 21 -19.77 13.20 1.47
C LEU A 21 -20.42 12.04 2.24
N ALA A 22 -19.74 10.89 2.41
CA ALA A 22 -20.33 9.72 3.05
C ALA A 22 -20.81 9.98 4.49
N LEU A 23 -20.00 10.64 5.32
CA LEU A 23 -20.34 10.95 6.71
C LEU A 23 -21.45 12.01 6.87
N PRO A 24 -21.41 13.17 6.18
CA PRO A 24 -22.48 14.16 6.30
C PRO A 24 -23.83 13.62 5.80
N VAL A 25 -23.84 12.76 4.78
CA VAL A 25 -25.07 12.10 4.31
C VAL A 25 -25.68 11.20 5.39
N ILE A 26 -24.87 10.41 6.10
CA ILE A 26 -25.35 9.57 7.22
C ILE A 26 -25.94 10.43 8.34
N TRP A 27 -25.32 11.56 8.64
CA TRP A 27 -25.81 12.48 9.67
C TRP A 27 -27.12 13.16 9.27
N LEU A 28 -27.23 13.60 8.00
CA LEU A 28 -28.43 14.19 7.45
C LEU A 28 -29.61 13.20 7.46
N ASP A 29 -29.40 11.95 7.00
CA ASP A 29 -30.38 10.87 7.06
C ASP A 29 -30.90 10.66 8.49
N TYR A 30 -29.99 10.62 9.46
CA TYR A 30 -30.37 10.51 10.86
C TYR A 30 -31.21 11.69 11.36
N GLN A 31 -30.89 12.92 10.95
CA GLN A 31 -31.60 14.11 11.41
C GLN A 31 -33.01 14.21 10.79
N VAL A 32 -33.15 13.88 9.50
CA VAL A 32 -34.44 13.87 8.79
C VAL A 32 -35.34 12.76 9.33
N ASN A 33 -34.79 11.57 9.59
CA ASN A 33 -35.55 10.39 10.01
C ASN A 33 -35.51 10.13 11.52
N LYS A 34 -35.14 11.13 12.33
CA LYS A 34 -34.81 10.94 13.74
C LYS A 34 -35.94 10.31 14.56
N ASP A 35 -37.18 10.75 14.35
CA ASP A 35 -38.34 10.27 15.10
C ASP A 35 -38.66 8.81 14.77
N PHE A 36 -38.61 8.46 13.48
CA PHE A 36 -38.75 7.07 13.04
C PHE A 36 -37.64 6.19 13.62
N ILE A 37 -36.39 6.66 13.58
CA ILE A 37 -35.25 5.91 14.10
C ILE A 37 -35.36 5.71 15.61
N ALA A 38 -35.77 6.72 16.35
CA ALA A 38 -36.00 6.61 17.79
C ALA A 38 -37.12 5.61 18.10
N LYS A 39 -38.23 5.65 17.34
CA LYS A 39 -39.38 4.77 17.53
C LYS A 39 -39.09 3.31 17.17
N VAL A 40 -38.32 3.04 16.13
CA VAL A 40 -38.11 1.67 15.61
C VAL A 40 -36.81 1.06 16.12
N PHE A 41 -35.69 1.78 16.05
CA PHE A 41 -34.35 1.21 16.25
C PHE A 41 -33.73 1.48 17.63
N CYS A 42 -34.40 2.24 18.51
CA CYS A 42 -33.85 2.44 19.85
C CYS A 42 -33.92 1.15 20.67
N ILE A 43 -32.78 0.76 21.25
CA ILE A 43 -32.64 -0.43 22.10
C ILE A 43 -32.97 -0.18 23.57
N ASN A 44 -32.93 1.09 24.00
CA ASN A 44 -33.15 1.50 25.38
C ASN A 44 -34.45 2.31 25.49
N LYS A 45 -35.56 1.76 24.98
CA LYS A 45 -36.87 2.43 25.02
C LYS A 45 -37.40 2.55 26.45
N ASP A 46 -37.13 1.53 27.27
CA ASP A 46 -37.59 1.44 28.66
C ASP A 46 -36.70 2.22 29.64
N LYS A 47 -35.61 2.83 29.15
CA LYS A 47 -34.61 3.57 29.95
C LYS A 47 -34.39 4.99 29.40
N PRO A 48 -35.38 5.89 29.54
CA PRO A 48 -35.33 7.24 28.98
C PRO A 48 -34.15 8.08 29.51
N GLU A 49 -33.67 7.78 30.72
CA GLU A 49 -32.50 8.42 31.34
C GLU A 49 -31.21 8.27 30.52
N LEU A 50 -31.11 7.21 29.70
CA LEU A 50 -29.96 6.95 28.83
C LEU A 50 -29.97 7.79 27.54
N LYS A 51 -31.03 8.57 27.29
CA LYS A 51 -31.13 9.52 26.17
C LYS A 51 -30.76 8.93 24.79
N CYS A 52 -31.17 7.68 24.55
CA CYS A 52 -30.90 6.93 23.32
C CYS A 52 -31.26 7.75 22.07
N ASN A 53 -32.53 8.13 21.88
CA ASN A 53 -32.97 9.02 20.80
C ASN A 53 -32.45 8.63 19.40
N GLY A 54 -32.26 7.33 19.13
CA GLY A 54 -31.65 6.84 17.89
C GLY A 54 -30.11 6.95 17.78
N LYS A 55 -29.42 7.52 18.78
CA LYS A 55 -27.96 7.69 18.79
C LYS A 55 -27.19 6.36 18.79
N CYS A 56 -27.73 5.31 19.42
CA CYS A 56 -27.12 3.98 19.39
C CYS A 56 -27.09 3.41 17.96
N TYR A 57 -28.16 3.64 17.19
CA TYR A 57 -28.24 3.27 15.79
C TYR A 57 -27.26 4.10 14.94
N LEU A 58 -27.23 5.42 15.14
CA LEU A 58 -26.30 6.32 14.45
C LEU A 58 -24.84 5.90 14.70
N ALA A 59 -24.48 5.62 15.95
CA ALA A 59 -23.14 5.16 16.31
C ALA A 59 -22.76 3.86 15.58
N LYS A 60 -23.71 2.94 15.41
CA LYS A 60 -23.49 1.69 14.65
C LYS A 60 -23.25 1.97 13.16
N LYS A 61 -24.06 2.85 12.53
CA LYS A 61 -23.86 3.27 11.13
C LYS A 61 -22.48 3.93 10.93
N LEU A 62 -22.10 4.85 11.82
CA LEU A 62 -20.80 5.55 11.75
C LEU A 62 -19.61 4.60 11.93
N LYS A 63 -19.69 3.63 12.86
CA LYS A 63 -18.65 2.60 13.03
C LYS A 63 -18.50 1.74 11.78
N LYS A 64 -19.62 1.33 11.16
CA LYS A 64 -19.59 0.55 9.91
C LYS A 64 -18.94 1.34 8.77
N ALA A 65 -19.29 2.62 8.61
CA ALA A 65 -18.70 3.50 7.59
C ALA A 65 -17.19 3.67 7.80
N LYS A 66 -16.74 3.88 9.04
CA LYS A 66 -15.30 3.95 9.37
C LYS A 66 -14.56 2.65 9.03
N LYS A 67 -15.10 1.50 9.42
CA LYS A 67 -14.49 0.20 9.14
C LYS A 67 -14.35 -0.02 7.62
N GLN A 68 -15.39 0.27 6.85
CA GLN A 68 -15.34 0.15 5.40
C GLN A 68 -14.28 1.09 4.77
N GLN A 69 -14.09 2.28 5.31
CA GLN A 69 -13.03 3.20 4.89
C GLN A 69 -11.63 2.67 5.25
N GLU A 70 -11.47 2.07 6.43
CA GLU A 70 -10.22 1.43 6.86
C GLU A 70 -9.86 0.23 5.95
N ASP A 71 -10.84 -0.63 5.65
CA ASP A 71 -10.68 -1.79 4.77
C ASP A 71 -10.25 -1.35 3.35
N GLN A 72 -10.93 -0.35 2.77
CA GLN A 72 -10.55 0.23 1.46
C GLN A 72 -9.15 0.86 1.48
N THR A 73 -8.78 1.51 2.59
CA THR A 73 -7.43 2.09 2.74
C THR A 73 -6.36 1.01 2.83
N ALA A 74 -6.67 -0.12 3.47
CA ALA A 74 -5.77 -1.27 3.55
C ALA A 74 -5.54 -1.90 2.17
N GLU A 75 -6.58 -2.06 1.36
CA GLU A 75 -6.48 -2.53 -0.03
C GLU A 75 -5.60 -1.61 -0.89
N LEU A 76 -5.84 -0.29 -0.82
CA LEU A 76 -5.01 0.69 -1.54
C LEU A 76 -3.54 0.65 -1.09
N ARG A 77 -3.29 0.46 0.21
CA ARG A 77 -1.92 0.29 0.74
C ARG A 77 -1.25 -0.96 0.17
N GLN A 78 -1.95 -2.09 0.11
CA GLN A 78 -1.41 -3.32 -0.48
C GLN A 78 -1.04 -3.13 -1.96
N VAL A 79 -1.93 -2.50 -2.74
CA VAL A 79 -1.65 -2.18 -4.15
C VAL A 79 -0.44 -1.26 -4.28
N SER A 80 -0.35 -0.22 -3.45
CA SER A 80 0.78 0.73 -3.50
C SER A 80 2.11 0.06 -3.14
N LEU A 81 2.12 -0.86 -2.17
CA LEU A 81 3.30 -1.60 -1.76
C LEU A 81 3.73 -2.58 -2.85
N ALA A 82 2.77 -3.29 -3.47
CA ALA A 82 3.05 -4.17 -4.59
C ALA A 82 3.67 -3.39 -5.76
N LEU A 83 3.11 -2.23 -6.12
CA LEU A 83 3.64 -1.37 -7.19
C LEU A 83 5.06 -0.88 -6.87
N ALA A 84 5.32 -0.49 -5.62
CA ALA A 84 6.64 -0.05 -5.18
C ALA A 84 7.68 -1.19 -5.25
N VAL A 85 7.32 -2.40 -4.80
CA VAL A 85 8.17 -3.59 -4.89
C VAL A 85 8.46 -3.94 -6.34
N THR A 86 7.45 -3.93 -7.22
CA THR A 86 7.63 -4.19 -8.65
C THR A 86 8.54 -3.14 -9.29
N ALA A 87 8.38 -1.86 -8.96
CA ALA A 87 9.25 -0.79 -9.47
C ALA A 87 10.71 -0.98 -9.03
N LEU A 88 10.96 -1.32 -7.76
CA LEU A 88 12.31 -1.61 -7.25
C LEU A 88 12.93 -2.82 -7.94
N ALA A 89 12.16 -3.90 -8.14
CA ALA A 89 12.63 -5.07 -8.87
C ALA A 89 13.03 -4.72 -10.31
N THR A 90 12.19 -3.98 -11.05
CA THR A 90 12.53 -3.54 -12.41
C THR A 90 13.78 -2.64 -12.45
N PHE A 91 14.01 -1.84 -11.41
CA PHE A 91 15.21 -1.02 -11.31
C PHE A 91 16.48 -1.87 -11.16
N THR A 92 16.45 -2.91 -10.30
CA THR A 92 17.61 -3.82 -10.13
C THR A 92 17.92 -4.68 -11.35
N PHE A 93 16.93 -4.97 -12.21
CA PHE A 93 17.16 -5.75 -13.43
C PHE A 93 17.78 -4.94 -14.57
N ASN A 94 17.59 -3.63 -14.62
CA ASN A 94 18.17 -2.78 -15.67
C ASN A 94 19.64 -2.37 -15.41
N THR A 95 20.23 -2.75 -14.28
CA THR A 95 21.61 -2.40 -13.91
C THR A 95 22.67 -3.45 -14.27
N PHE A 96 22.31 -4.50 -15.02
CA PHE A 96 23.25 -5.45 -15.58
C PHE A 96 23.18 -5.41 -17.11
N ALA A 97 23.65 -4.31 -17.70
CA ALA A 97 24.19 -4.38 -19.04
C ALA A 97 25.60 -4.98 -18.88
N GLU A 98 25.76 -6.26 -19.21
CA GLU A 98 27.10 -6.81 -19.44
C GLU A 98 27.74 -5.95 -20.55
N GLU A 99 28.75 -5.16 -20.21
CA GLU A 99 29.64 -4.65 -21.24
C GLU A 99 30.24 -5.88 -21.94
N PRO A 100 30.23 -5.94 -23.29
CA PRO A 100 30.94 -7.00 -23.97
C PRO A 100 32.40 -6.92 -23.53
N LEU A 101 32.89 -7.99 -22.90
CA LEU A 101 34.29 -8.18 -22.52
C LEU A 101 35.18 -7.71 -23.67
N GLN A 102 35.73 -6.51 -23.58
CA GLN A 102 36.80 -6.11 -24.48
C GLN A 102 37.95 -7.05 -24.18
N HIS A 103 38.36 -7.77 -25.22
CA HIS A 103 39.42 -8.76 -25.23
C HIS A 103 40.63 -8.24 -24.43
N PHE A 104 40.73 -8.65 -23.17
CA PHE A 104 41.87 -8.30 -22.34
C PHE A 104 43.03 -9.15 -22.82
N GLY A 105 44.19 -8.50 -23.00
CA GLY A 105 45.35 -8.96 -23.75
C GLY A 105 45.71 -10.45 -23.65
N GLU A 106 46.24 -10.93 -24.77
CA GLU A 106 46.96 -12.18 -24.96
C GLU A 106 47.65 -12.67 -23.67
N VAL A 107 47.11 -13.75 -23.09
CA VAL A 107 47.66 -14.36 -21.88
C VAL A 107 48.92 -15.13 -22.29
N ASN A 108 50.07 -14.47 -22.24
CA ASN A 108 51.36 -15.15 -22.36
C ASN A 108 51.62 -15.96 -21.08
N ASN A 109 51.23 -17.23 -21.10
CA ASN A 109 51.54 -18.18 -20.03
C ASN A 109 53.05 -18.52 -20.06
N LEU A 110 53.86 -17.70 -19.38
CA LEU A 110 55.30 -17.94 -19.18
C LEU A 110 55.59 -18.99 -18.08
N TYR A 111 54.65 -19.90 -17.84
CA TYR A 111 54.81 -20.93 -16.84
C TYR A 111 55.90 -21.93 -17.28
N ASN A 112 56.99 -21.98 -16.55
CA ASN A 112 58.02 -22.99 -16.71
C ASN A 112 58.17 -23.76 -15.39
N PHE A 113 57.77 -25.03 -15.40
CA PHE A 113 57.87 -25.89 -14.23
C PHE A 113 59.31 -26.35 -14.03
N HIS A 114 59.99 -25.77 -13.05
CA HIS A 114 61.26 -26.27 -12.57
C HIS A 114 61.02 -27.30 -11.45
N PHE A 115 61.19 -28.58 -11.78
CA PHE A 115 61.18 -29.66 -10.80
C PHE A 115 62.40 -29.55 -9.90
N LEU A 116 62.21 -29.05 -8.68
CA LEU A 116 63.21 -29.08 -7.62
C LEU A 116 63.04 -30.38 -6.85
N SER A 117 63.89 -31.37 -7.11
CA SER A 117 63.94 -32.62 -6.34
C SER A 117 64.74 -32.42 -5.04
N GLU A 118 64.27 -31.54 -4.16
CA GLU A 118 64.61 -31.69 -2.75
C GLU A 118 63.55 -32.63 -2.16
N ILE A 119 63.94 -33.90 -2.02
CA ILE A 119 63.13 -34.89 -1.31
C ILE A 119 62.97 -34.38 0.11
N PHE A 120 61.75 -33.95 0.44
CA PHE A 120 61.41 -33.50 1.78
C PHE A 120 61.52 -34.69 2.74
N HIS A 121 62.49 -34.63 3.64
CA HIS A 121 62.60 -35.58 4.75
C HIS A 121 62.07 -34.88 6.01
N PRO A 122 61.19 -35.51 6.79
CA PRO A 122 60.73 -34.95 8.05
C PRO A 122 61.91 -34.80 9.04
N PRO A 123 61.86 -33.80 9.94
CA PRO A 123 62.90 -33.61 10.95
C PRO A 123 63.04 -34.86 11.84
N ILE A 124 64.27 -35.34 12.01
CA ILE A 124 64.62 -36.38 12.98
C ILE A 124 65.15 -35.69 14.24
N VAL A 125 64.26 -35.39 15.19
CA VAL A 125 64.45 -35.58 16.65
C VAL A 125 63.10 -35.50 17.35
#